data_AF-A0A1F4DXB1-F1
#
_entry.id   AF-A0A1F4DXB1-F1
#
_cell.length_a   1.000
_cell.length_b   1.000
_cell.length_c   1.000
_cell.angle_alpha   90.00
_cell.angle_beta   90.00
_cell.angle_gamma   90.00
#
_symmetry.space_group_name_H-M   'P 1'
#
loop_
_entity.id
_entity.type
_entity.pdbx_description
1 polymer ?
#
loop_
_entity_poly.entity_id
_entity_poly.type
_entity_poly.pdbx_seq_one_letter_code
_entity_poly.pdbx_strand_id
1 'polypeptide(L)'
;MTEQGTELRSAAGAREFLSPVQFQQEVRRVIRFRSQVLCENPLAEAVKRIEQNPAYTQSRLLTRILAALTYQQGEFRRAEIAALDAETLAMVITLMDAYAAGKSTRDEWIRAVDAANAAQVGADG
;
A
#
# COMPACT_ATOMS: atom_id res chain seq x y z
N MET A 1 -21.10 -17.70 40.25
CA MET A 1 -21.91 -17.41 39.05
C MET A 1 -21.09 -16.45 38.21
N THR A 2 -20.62 -16.92 37.06
CA THR A 2 -19.60 -16.26 36.23
C THR A 2 -20.26 -15.15 35.41
N GLU A 3 -19.85 -13.91 35.66
CA GLU A 3 -20.27 -12.74 34.88
C GLU A 3 -19.50 -12.74 33.55
N GLN A 4 -20.06 -13.39 32.53
CA GLN A 4 -19.64 -13.23 31.14
C GLN A 4 -20.49 -12.14 30.49
N GLY A 5 -20.09 -10.89 30.69
CA GLY A 5 -20.67 -9.74 30.02
C GLY A 5 -19.56 -8.87 29.44
N THR A 6 -19.59 -8.65 28.13
CA THR A 6 -18.86 -7.61 27.39
C THR A 6 -17.57 -8.02 26.66
N GLU A 7 -17.61 -8.94 25.69
CA GLU A 7 -16.51 -9.08 24.71
C GLU A 7 -16.96 -9.33 23.24
N LEU A 8 -18.23 -9.09 22.88
CA LEU A 8 -18.70 -9.33 21.50
C LEU A 8 -18.84 -8.06 20.64
N ARG A 9 -18.28 -6.92 21.06
CA ARG A 9 -18.37 -5.66 20.33
C ARG A 9 -17.02 -5.08 19.90
N SER A 10 -16.10 -5.93 19.42
CA SER A 10 -14.87 -5.49 18.74
C SER A 10 -14.55 -6.23 17.43
N ALA A 11 -15.32 -7.26 17.04
CA ALA A 11 -15.01 -8.04 15.83
C ALA A 11 -15.47 -7.40 14.51
N ALA A 12 -16.37 -6.42 14.54
CA ALA A 12 -16.87 -5.76 13.33
C ALA A 12 -15.94 -4.64 12.82
N GLY A 13 -15.37 -3.83 13.72
CA GLY A 13 -14.40 -2.77 13.38
C GLY A 13 -12.98 -3.30 13.12
N ALA A 14 -12.58 -4.41 13.75
CA ALA A 14 -11.28 -5.04 13.55
C ALA A 14 -11.09 -5.67 12.16
N ARG A 15 -12.16 -5.82 11.37
CA ARG A 15 -12.10 -6.29 9.97
C ARG A 15 -11.95 -5.16 8.95
N GLU A 16 -12.07 -3.90 9.38
CA GLU A 16 -11.94 -2.75 8.49
C GLU A 16 -10.48 -2.40 8.25
N PHE A 17 -9.62 -2.60 9.25
CA PHE A 17 -8.19 -2.29 9.20
C PHE A 17 -7.36 -3.57 9.04
N LEU A 18 -6.45 -3.54 8.07
CA LEU A 18 -5.58 -4.63 7.67
C LEU A 18 -4.14 -4.25 8.02
N SER A 19 -3.43 -5.17 8.66
CA SER A 19 -1.97 -5.09 8.78
C SER A 19 -1.33 -5.12 7.38
N PRO A 20 -0.07 -4.69 7.21
CA PRO A 20 0.59 -4.66 5.90
C PRO A 20 0.57 -6.03 5.19
N VAL A 21 0.81 -7.10 5.94
CA VAL A 21 0.75 -8.49 5.42
C VAL A 21 -0.66 -8.87 4.98
N GLN A 22 -1.69 -8.49 5.74
CA GLN A 22 -3.09 -8.78 5.39
C GLN A 22 -3.54 -7.98 4.17
N PHE A 23 -3.12 -6.71 4.09
CA PHE A 23 -3.35 -5.86 2.93
C PHE A 23 -2.74 -6.47 1.66
N GLN A 24 -1.49 -6.92 1.71
CA GLN A 24 -0.84 -7.60 0.59
C GLN A 24 -1.62 -8.83 0.10
N GLN A 25 -2.11 -9.66 1.03
CA GLN A 25 -2.88 -10.86 0.68
C GLN A 25 -4.23 -10.52 0.05
N GLU A 26 -4.91 -9.51 0.57
CA GLU A 26 -6.20 -9.08 0.03
C GLU A 26 -6.03 -8.44 -1.36
N VAL A 27 -5.00 -7.61 -1.54
CA VAL A 27 -4.64 -7.07 -2.85
C VAL A 27 -4.36 -8.21 -3.84
N ARG A 28 -3.53 -9.21 -3.48
CA ARG A 28 -3.28 -10.42 -4.28
C ARG A 28 -4.55 -11.16 -4.67
N ARG A 29 -5.53 -11.23 -3.77
CA ARG A 29 -6.81 -11.87 -4.04
C ARG A 29 -7.63 -11.12 -5.11
N VAL A 30 -7.64 -9.79 -5.05
CA VAL A 30 -8.41 -8.95 -5.98
C VAL A 30 -7.85 -9.01 -7.40
N ILE A 31 -6.52 -9.10 -7.56
CA ILE A 31 -5.88 -9.02 -8.88
C ILE A 31 -5.50 -10.37 -9.50
N ARG A 32 -5.80 -11.50 -8.84
CA ARG A 32 -5.48 -12.87 -9.28
C ARG A 32 -5.88 -13.18 -10.74
N PHE A 33 -6.77 -12.39 -11.33
CA PHE A 33 -7.31 -12.59 -12.68
C PHE A 33 -6.97 -11.48 -13.70
N ARG A 34 -6.15 -10.48 -13.35
CA ARG A 34 -5.79 -9.41 -14.30
C ARG A 34 -4.40 -9.62 -14.89
N SER A 35 -4.27 -9.48 -16.21
CA SER A 35 -2.96 -9.41 -16.88
C SER A 35 -2.15 -8.26 -16.30
N GLN A 36 -1.01 -8.59 -15.71
CA GLN A 36 -0.10 -7.58 -15.17
C GLN A 36 0.74 -6.98 -16.29
N VAL A 37 0.76 -5.66 -16.36
CA VAL A 37 1.81 -4.95 -17.08
C VAL A 37 3.08 -5.09 -16.24
N LEU A 38 4.06 -5.82 -16.76
CA LEU A 38 5.38 -5.94 -16.14
C LEU A 38 6.06 -4.57 -16.25
N CYS A 39 6.16 -3.86 -15.13
CA CYS A 39 7.02 -2.68 -15.04
C CYS A 39 8.44 -3.15 -14.75
N GLU A 40 9.42 -2.75 -15.56
CA GLU A 40 10.84 -3.08 -15.35
C GLU A 40 11.37 -2.52 -14.03
N ASN A 41 10.94 -1.30 -13.66
CA ASN A 41 11.33 -0.63 -12.42
C ASN A 41 10.10 -0.08 -11.67
N PRO A 42 9.35 -0.95 -10.96
CA PRO A 42 8.10 -0.56 -10.32
C PRO A 42 8.31 0.47 -9.20
N LEU A 43 9.46 0.44 -8.52
CA LEU A 43 9.79 1.40 -7.47
C LEU A 43 9.92 2.83 -8.03
N ALA A 44 10.70 3.01 -9.09
CA ALA A 44 10.89 4.30 -9.74
C ALA A 44 9.59 4.82 -10.36
N GLU A 45 8.81 3.95 -10.99
CA GLU A 45 7.55 4.34 -11.62
C GLU A 45 6.48 4.74 -10.58
N ALA A 46 6.44 4.08 -9.42
CA ALA A 46 5.56 4.46 -8.33
C ALA A 46 5.89 5.86 -7.79
N VAL A 47 7.18 6.16 -7.57
CA VAL A 47 7.64 7.49 -7.14
C VAL A 47 7.25 8.54 -8.18
N LYS A 48 7.55 8.28 -9.46
CA LYS A 48 7.21 9.20 -10.55
C LYS A 48 5.71 9.51 -10.62
N ARG A 49 4.83 8.52 -10.40
CA ARG A 49 3.38 8.76 -10.37
C ARG A 49 2.95 9.62 -9.19
N ILE A 50 3.58 9.43 -8.03
CA ILE A 50 3.35 10.25 -6.85
C ILE A 50 3.80 11.69 -7.13
N GLU A 51 4.97 11.88 -7.73
CA GLU A 51 5.49 13.21 -8.11
C GLU A 51 4.61 13.92 -9.14
N GLN A 52 4.03 13.19 -10.09
CA GLN A 52 3.13 13.76 -11.10
C GLN A 52 1.80 14.22 -10.53
N ASN A 53 1.26 13.48 -9.54
CA ASN A 53 -0.06 13.77 -8.96
C ASN A 53 -0.04 13.64 -7.42
N PRO A 54 0.76 14.44 -6.70
CA PRO A 54 1.01 14.22 -5.26
C PRO A 54 -0.22 14.43 -4.38
N ALA A 55 -1.14 15.32 -4.78
CA ALA A 55 -2.36 15.59 -4.02
C ALA A 55 -3.44 14.49 -4.16
N TYR A 56 -3.30 13.57 -5.13
CA TYR A 56 -4.31 12.55 -5.39
C TYR A 56 -4.35 11.49 -4.27
N THR A 57 -5.56 11.04 -3.94
CA THR A 57 -5.77 9.98 -2.93
C THR A 57 -4.99 8.70 -3.25
N GLN A 58 -4.89 8.35 -4.54
CA GLN A 58 -4.12 7.19 -5.01
C GLN A 58 -2.62 7.33 -4.70
N SER A 59 -2.06 8.52 -4.92
CA SER A 59 -0.64 8.81 -4.61
C SER A 59 -0.37 8.76 -3.11
N ARG A 60 -1.29 9.29 -2.28
CA ARG A 60 -1.21 9.18 -0.80
C ARG A 60 -1.23 7.73 -0.33
N LEU A 61 -2.07 6.91 -0.95
CA LEU A 61 -2.11 5.49 -0.66
C LEU A 61 -0.82 4.76 -1.11
N LEU A 62 -0.31 5.06 -2.31
CA LEU A 62 0.96 4.51 -2.79
C LEU A 62 2.13 4.86 -1.85
N THR A 63 2.23 6.10 -1.35
CA THR A 63 3.25 6.49 -0.36
C THR A 63 3.13 5.67 0.93
N ARG A 64 1.91 5.47 1.44
CA ARG A 64 1.68 4.63 2.64
C ARG A 64 2.08 3.17 2.39
N ILE A 65 1.82 2.65 1.19
CA ILE A 65 2.24 1.28 0.81
C ILE A 65 3.77 1.19 0.74
N LEU A 66 4.44 2.16 0.12
CA LEU A 66 5.92 2.24 0.09
C LEU A 66 6.51 2.24 1.51
N ALA A 67 5.97 3.08 2.39
CA ALA A 67 6.38 3.15 3.78
C ALA A 67 6.14 1.83 4.52
N ALA A 68 4.98 1.19 4.30
CA ALA A 68 4.65 -0.07 4.94
C ALA A 68 5.52 -1.24 4.46
N LEU A 69 5.92 -1.27 3.19
CA LEU A 69 6.87 -2.27 2.71
C LEU A 69 8.28 -2.03 3.28
N THR A 70 8.69 -0.77 3.37
CA THR A 70 10.04 -0.39 3.82
C THR A 70 10.24 -0.59 5.33
N TYR A 71 9.25 -0.22 6.14
CA TYR A 71 9.33 -0.20 7.60
C TYR A 71 8.47 -1.28 8.28
N GLN A 72 7.66 -2.03 7.52
CA GLN A 72 6.69 -3.01 8.05
C GLN A 72 5.68 -2.41 9.03
N GLN A 73 5.33 -1.13 8.84
CA GLN A 73 4.43 -0.39 9.71
C GLN A 73 3.27 0.23 8.94
N GLY A 74 2.16 0.46 9.63
CA GLY A 74 0.97 1.09 9.08
C GLY A 74 -0.24 0.18 9.05
N GLU A 75 -1.41 0.80 9.02
CA GLU A 75 -2.71 0.15 8.95
C GLU A 75 -3.41 0.60 7.68
N PHE A 76 -4.06 -0.33 6.98
CA PHE A 76 -4.75 -0.06 5.73
C PHE A 76 -6.22 -0.41 5.86
N ARG A 77 -7.12 0.45 5.37
CA ARG A 77 -8.53 0.05 5.34
C ARG A 77 -8.78 -0.89 4.17
N ARG A 78 -9.59 -1.92 4.40
CA ARG A 78 -10.04 -2.81 3.31
C ARG A 78 -10.80 -2.05 2.22
N ALA A 79 -11.54 -1.00 2.61
CA ALA A 79 -12.21 -0.10 1.67
C ALA A 79 -11.24 0.64 0.73
N GLU A 80 -10.00 0.91 1.16
CA GLU A 80 -8.98 1.52 0.30
C GLU A 80 -8.62 0.61 -0.87
N ILE A 81 -8.60 -0.72 -0.67
CA ILE A 81 -8.34 -1.69 -1.75
C ILE A 81 -9.45 -1.65 -2.80
N ALA A 82 -10.71 -1.56 -2.36
CA ALA A 82 -11.86 -1.50 -3.26
C ALA A 82 -11.96 -0.16 -4.03
N ALA A 83 -11.36 0.91 -3.49
CA ALA A 83 -11.31 2.22 -4.11
C ALA A 83 -10.14 2.39 -5.10
N LEU A 84 -9.17 1.47 -5.12
CA LEU A 84 -8.07 1.50 -6.07
C LEU A 84 -8.53 1.05 -7.46
N ASP A 85 -8.15 1.81 -8.47
CA ASP A 85 -8.32 1.40 -9.86
C ASP A 85 -7.44 0.18 -10.19
N ALA A 86 -7.82 -0.54 -11.25
CA ALA A 86 -7.05 -1.67 -11.77
C ALA A 86 -5.58 -1.37 -12.02
N GLU A 87 -5.27 -0.17 -12.54
CA GLU A 87 -3.90 0.21 -12.85
C GLU A 87 -3.07 0.43 -11.57
N THR A 88 -3.65 1.11 -10.58
CA THR A 88 -2.98 1.32 -9.28
C THR A 88 -2.81 0.00 -8.53
N LEU A 89 -3.83 -0.88 -8.57
CA LEU A 89 -3.74 -2.23 -7.99
C LEU A 89 -2.61 -3.05 -8.64
N ALA A 90 -2.52 -3.04 -9.98
CA ALA A 90 -1.45 -3.75 -10.70
C ALA A 90 -0.07 -3.24 -10.28
N MET A 91 0.11 -1.92 -10.23
CA MET A 91 1.35 -1.29 -9.77
C MET A 91 1.72 -1.70 -8.34
N VAL A 92 0.75 -1.68 -7.42
CA VAL A 92 0.97 -2.09 -6.03
C VAL A 92 1.50 -3.52 -5.95
N ILE A 93 0.98 -4.46 -6.76
CA ILE A 93 1.54 -5.81 -6.77
C ILE A 93 2.89 -5.91 -7.44
N THR A 94 3.11 -5.27 -8.58
CA THR A 94 4.44 -5.32 -9.21
C THR A 94 5.51 -4.79 -8.25
N LEU A 95 5.16 -3.80 -7.43
CA LEU A 95 6.00 -3.23 -6.41
C LEU A 95 6.21 -4.17 -5.21
N MET A 96 5.15 -4.83 -4.72
CA MET A 96 5.26 -5.88 -3.69
C MET A 96 6.08 -7.09 -4.17
N ASP A 97 5.92 -7.49 -5.43
CA ASP A 97 6.67 -8.58 -6.05
C ASP A 97 8.14 -8.20 -6.20
N ALA A 98 8.45 -6.99 -6.65
CA ALA A 98 9.81 -6.48 -6.70
C ALA A 98 10.48 -6.40 -5.33
N TYR A 99 9.73 -6.01 -4.28
CA TYR A 99 10.20 -6.05 -2.90
C TYR A 99 10.52 -7.48 -2.47
N ALA A 100 9.59 -8.42 -2.68
CA ALA A 100 9.75 -9.82 -2.30
C ALA A 100 10.87 -10.53 -3.07
N ALA A 101 11.06 -10.17 -4.34
CA ALA A 101 12.14 -10.67 -5.19
C ALA A 101 13.50 -10.00 -4.90
N GLY A 102 13.54 -8.99 -4.02
CA GLY A 102 14.77 -8.26 -3.68
C GLY A 102 15.36 -7.50 -4.88
N LYS A 103 14.53 -7.06 -5.83
CA LYS A 103 14.99 -6.35 -7.05
C LYS A 103 15.58 -4.97 -6.76
N SER A 104 15.30 -4.39 -5.59
CA SER A 104 15.84 -3.10 -5.14
C SER A 104 16.33 -3.22 -3.71
N THR A 105 17.40 -2.50 -3.40
CA THR A 105 18.02 -2.46 -2.07
C THR A 105 17.17 -1.65 -1.09
N ARG A 106 17.32 -1.93 0.21
CA ARG A 106 16.60 -1.19 1.26
C ARG A 106 16.85 0.32 1.20
N ASP A 107 18.04 0.75 0.81
CA ASP A 107 18.37 2.18 0.67
C ASP A 107 17.55 2.84 -0.45
N GLU A 108 17.38 2.15 -1.59
CA GLU A 108 16.52 2.62 -2.68
C GLU A 108 15.06 2.74 -2.23
N TRP A 109 14.57 1.79 -1.44
CA TRP A 109 13.23 1.85 -0.84
C TRP A 109 13.07 3.04 0.11
N ILE A 110 14.05 3.30 0.97
CA ILE A 110 14.04 4.46 1.87
C ILE A 110 14.03 5.77 1.07
N ARG A 111 14.88 5.89 0.04
CA ARG A 111 14.90 7.08 -0.83
C ARG A 111 13.58 7.27 -1.58
N ALA A 112 12.96 6.19 -2.04
CA ALA A 112 11.67 6.25 -2.71
C ALA A 112 10.57 6.73 -1.76
N VAL A 113 10.56 6.27 -0.50
CA VAL A 113 9.64 6.76 0.52
C VAL A 113 9.88 8.25 0.81
N ASP A 114 11.13 8.66 0.96
CA ASP A 114 11.49 10.06 1.21
C ASP A 114 11.03 10.98 0.06
N ALA A 115 11.34 10.62 -1.18
CA ALA A 115 10.90 11.35 -2.38
C ALA A 115 9.37 11.43 -2.47
N ALA A 116 8.67 10.31 -2.21
CA ALA A 116 7.22 10.27 -2.21
C ALA A 116 6.58 11.14 -1.12
N ASN A 117 7.20 11.23 0.06
CA ASN A 117 6.75 12.13 1.13
C ASN A 117 7.04 13.59 0.78
N ALA A 118 8.23 13.90 0.26
CA ALA A 118 8.61 15.24 -0.15
C ALA A 118 7.66 15.81 -1.22
N ALA A 119 7.32 14.99 -2.21
CA ALA A 119 6.35 15.36 -3.25
C ALA A 119 4.97 15.69 -2.67
N GLN A 120 4.53 14.96 -1.63
CA GLN A 120 3.23 15.20 -0.98
C GLN A 120 3.22 16.42 -0.09
N VAL A 121 4.29 16.64 0.68
CA VAL A 121 4.46 17.84 1.51
C VAL A 121 4.47 19.09 0.63
N GLY A 122 5.20 19.06 -0.50
CA GLY A 122 5.24 20.17 -1.45
C GLY A 122 3.93 20.44 -2.18
N ALA A 123 2.96 19.51 -2.14
CA ALA A 123 1.64 19.66 -2.75
C ALA A 123 0.55 20.08 -1.76
N ASP A 124 0.82 19.99 -0.46
CA ASP A 124 -0.08 20.37 0.63
C ASP A 124 0.20 21.78 1.16
N GLY A 125 1.38 22.34 0.84
CA GLY A 125 1.81 23.71 1.17
C GLY A 125 1.53 24.72 0.07
#